data_AF-A0A6P0VQN0-F1
#
_entry.id   AF-A0A6P0VQN0-F1
#
_cell.length_a   1.000
_cell.length_b   1.000
_cell.length_c   1.000
_cell.angle_alpha   90.00
_cell.angle_beta   90.00
_cell.angle_gamma   90.00
#
_symmetry.space_group_name_H-M   'P 1'
#
loop_
_entity.id
_entity.type
_entity.pdbx_description
1 polymer ?
#
loop_
_entity_poly.entity_id
_entity_poly.type
_entity_poly.pdbx_seq_one_letter_code
_entity_poly.pdbx_strand_id
1 'polypeptide(L)'
;MSEKLKSENLNLSLGQCIAQMLASQLFNDLENNEIKTIYGVVTNGTLWRFMKLVSQTVYIDLTAYHISYVNKILGILCSTISRTAFLLK
;
A
#
# COMPACT_ATOMS: atom_id res chain seq x y z
N MET A 1 -33.32 1.82 10.71
CA MET A 1 -32.20 2.70 11.11
C MET A 1 -30.95 2.16 10.43
N SER A 2 -30.41 2.86 9.43
CA SER A 2 -29.30 2.38 8.59
C SER A 2 -28.02 2.20 9.41
N GLU A 3 -27.45 0.99 9.37
CA GLU A 3 -26.13 0.66 9.91
C GLU A 3 -25.06 1.53 9.25
N LYS A 4 -24.62 2.57 9.96
CA LYS A 4 -23.35 3.20 9.66
C LYS A 4 -22.29 2.27 10.23
N LEU A 5 -21.80 1.31 9.42
CA LEU A 5 -20.59 0.55 9.73
C LEU A 5 -19.56 1.57 10.21
N LYS A 6 -19.23 1.49 11.50
CA LYS A 6 -18.18 2.28 12.12
C LYS A 6 -16.90 1.84 11.44
N SER A 7 -16.50 2.54 10.38
CA SER A 7 -15.29 2.25 9.64
C SER A 7 -14.16 2.26 10.67
N GLU A 8 -13.65 1.08 11.02
CA GLU A 8 -12.41 0.96 11.78
C GLU A 8 -11.39 1.82 11.03
N ASN A 9 -10.91 2.85 11.70
CA ASN A 9 -10.59 4.11 11.04
C ASN A 9 -9.15 4.09 10.51
N LEU A 10 -8.86 3.18 9.56
CA LEU A 10 -7.56 3.05 8.89
C LEU A 10 -7.05 4.39 8.34
N ASN A 11 -7.96 5.33 8.09
CA ASN A 11 -7.66 6.69 7.65
C ASN A 11 -6.67 7.42 8.57
N LEU A 12 -6.69 7.15 9.88
CA LEU A 12 -5.77 7.78 10.84
C LEU A 12 -4.32 7.33 10.62
N SER A 13 -4.10 6.11 10.12
CA SER A 13 -2.77 5.54 9.88
C SER A 13 -2.24 5.82 8.47
N LEU A 14 -3.05 6.42 7.58
CA LEU A 14 -2.62 6.76 6.21
C LEU A 14 -1.44 7.72 6.22
N GLY A 15 -1.48 8.78 7.04
CA GLY A 15 -0.40 9.76 7.10
C GLY A 15 0.94 9.16 7.50
N GLN A 16 0.93 8.24 8.47
CA GLN A 16 2.14 7.53 8.92
C GLN A 16 2.69 6.61 7.82
N CYS A 17 1.82 5.84 7.17
CA CYS A 17 2.22 4.98 6.06
C CYS A 17 2.81 5.81 4.90
N ILE A 18 2.17 6.92 4.52
CA ILE A 18 2.66 7.81 3.46
C ILE A 18 4.01 8.44 3.84
N ALA A 19 4.19 8.86 5.09
CA ALA A 19 5.46 9.41 5.56
C ALA A 19 6.60 8.37 5.46
N GLN A 20 6.34 7.12 5.81
CA GLN A 20 7.31 6.02 5.65
C GLN A 20 7.58 5.74 4.16
N MET A 21 6.56 5.77 3.31
CA MET A 21 6.74 5.58 1.86
C MET A 21 7.61 6.68 1.23
N LEU A 22 7.42 7.94 1.65
CA LEU A 22 8.27 9.06 1.25
C LEU A 22 9.70 8.89 1.76
N ALA A 23 9.87 8.47 3.02
CA ALA A 23 11.19 8.19 3.58
C ALA A 23 11.90 7.05 2.83
N SER A 24 11.16 5.99 2.44
CA SER A 24 11.70 4.91 1.61
C SER A 24 12.11 5.36 0.21
N GLN A 25 11.33 6.23 -0.43
CA GLN A 25 11.72 6.82 -1.72
C GLN A 25 13.00 7.64 -1.59
N LEU A 26 13.08 8.54 -0.61
CA LEU A 26 14.27 9.35 -0.36
C LEU A 26 15.50 8.49 -0.06
N PHE A 27 15.34 7.46 0.77
CA PHE A 27 16.42 6.51 1.06
C PHE A 27 16.91 5.80 -0.21
N ASN A 28 15.99 5.33 -1.05
CA ASN A 28 16.35 4.67 -2.30
C ASN A 28 17.12 5.62 -3.24
N ASP A 29 16.69 6.88 -3.35
CA ASP A 29 17.37 7.88 -4.16
C ASP A 29 18.79 8.16 -3.63
N LEU A 30 18.97 8.26 -2.31
CA LEU A 30 20.28 8.47 -1.67
C LEU A 30 21.24 7.28 -1.88
N GLU A 31 20.71 6.06 -1.83
CA GLU A 31 21.48 4.83 -2.02
C GLU A 31 21.62 4.41 -3.51
N ASN A 32 21.16 5.26 -4.45
CA ASN A 32 21.15 4.97 -5.89
C ASN A 32 20.38 3.67 -6.26
N ASN A 33 19.35 3.33 -5.50
CA ASN A 33 18.44 2.23 -5.81
C ASN A 33 17.34 2.71 -6.76
N GLU A 34 17.26 2.18 -7.98
CA GLU A 34 16.29 2.59 -9.01
C GLU A 34 14.85 2.06 -8.76
N ILE A 35 14.33 2.24 -7.55
CA ILE A 35 12.99 1.79 -7.15
C ILE A 35 11.98 2.91 -7.40
N LYS A 36 11.38 2.92 -8.59
CA LYS A 36 10.45 3.96 -9.05
C LYS A 36 9.07 3.96 -8.38
N THR A 37 8.72 2.91 -7.65
CA THR A 37 7.39 2.77 -7.03
C THR A 37 7.51 2.16 -5.65
N ILE A 38 7.00 2.88 -4.65
CA ILE A 38 6.90 2.38 -3.29
C ILE A 38 5.47 1.91 -3.06
N TYR A 39 5.29 0.68 -2.62
CA TYR A 39 3.98 0.13 -2.27
C TYR A 39 3.80 0.19 -0.76
N GLY A 40 2.61 0.61 -0.32
CA GLY A 40 2.26 0.75 1.09
C GLY A 40 0.97 0.00 1.39
N VAL A 41 0.83 -0.42 2.65
CA VAL A 41 -0.38 -1.04 3.17
C VAL A 41 -0.64 -0.54 4.59
N VAL A 42 -1.89 -0.22 4.87
CA VAL A 42 -2.37 0.04 6.23
C VAL A 42 -3.31 -1.09 6.61
N THR A 43 -3.09 -1.68 7.78
CA THR A 43 -3.93 -2.75 8.30
C THR A 43 -4.08 -2.67 9.81
N ASN A 44 -5.22 -3.15 10.32
CA ASN A 44 -5.44 -3.41 11.75
C ASN A 44 -5.51 -4.92 12.05
N GLY A 45 -5.02 -5.77 11.13
CA GLY A 45 -5.14 -7.23 11.18
C GLY A 45 -6.40 -7.75 10.46
N THR A 46 -7.50 -7.02 10.56
CA THR A 46 -8.81 -7.42 9.99
C THR A 46 -9.08 -6.77 8.65
N LEU A 47 -8.77 -5.49 8.49
CA LEU A 47 -9.00 -4.72 7.27
C LEU A 47 -7.67 -4.24 6.70
N TRP A 48 -7.51 -4.38 5.38
CA TRP A 48 -6.29 -4.06 4.65
C TRP A 48 -6.60 -3.04 3.57
N ARG A 49 -5.86 -1.94 3.54
CA ARG A 49 -5.96 -0.91 2.49
C ARG A 49 -4.60 -0.71 1.86
N PHE A 50 -4.57 -0.78 0.53
CA PHE A 50 -3.33 -0.70 -0.24
C PHE A 50 -3.18 0.67 -0.88
N MET A 51 -1.93 1.07 -1.11
CA MET A 51 -1.58 2.29 -1.81
C MET A 51 -0.22 2.16 -2.51
N LYS A 52 0.07 3.11 -3.41
CA LYS A 52 1.38 3.24 -4.04
C LYS A 52 1.79 4.70 -4.15
N LEU A 53 3.08 4.97 -4.02
CA LEU A 53 3.71 6.24 -4.30
C LEU A 53 4.50 6.12 -5.61
N VAL A 54 4.19 6.99 -6.56
CA VAL A 54 4.93 7.13 -7.82
C VAL A 54 5.29 8.60 -7.97
N SER A 55 6.58 8.88 -8.07
CA SER A 55 7.10 10.25 -8.02
C SER A 55 6.55 10.98 -6.78
N GLN A 56 5.71 12.00 -6.95
CA GLN A 56 5.14 12.80 -5.86
C GLN A 56 3.65 12.52 -5.62
N THR A 57 3.10 11.47 -6.24
CA THR A 57 1.67 11.17 -6.18
C THR A 57 1.41 9.86 -5.45
N VAL A 58 0.59 9.93 -4.40
CA VAL A 58 0.07 8.76 -3.69
C VAL A 58 -1.27 8.37 -4.30
N TYR A 59 -1.38 7.11 -4.72
CA TYR A 59 -2.63 6.50 -5.17
C TYR A 59 -3.12 5.57 -4.07
N ILE A 60 -4.31 5.83 -3.55
CA ILE A 60 -4.91 5.06 -2.46
C ILE A 60 -6.08 4.24 -3.02
N ASP A 61 -6.11 2.94 -2.75
CA ASP A 61 -7.30 2.13 -3.02
C ASP A 61 -8.40 2.54 -2.04
N LEU A 62 -9.57 2.93 -2.58
CA LEU A 62 -10.73 3.31 -1.78
C LEU A 62 -11.36 2.11 -1.07
N THR A 63 -11.08 0.89 -1.55
CA THR A 63 -11.54 -0.37 -0.97
C THR A 63 -10.64 -0.80 0.18
N ALA A 64 -11.26 -1.14 1.32
CA ALA A 64 -10.59 -1.88 2.39
C ALA A 64 -11.02 -3.36 2.29
N TYR A 65 -10.05 -4.26 2.22
CA TYR A 65 -10.27 -5.68 2.08
C TYR A 65 -10.24 -6.34 3.45
N HIS A 66 -11.30 -7.07 3.80
CA HIS A 66 -11.30 -7.92 4.98
C HIS A 66 -10.31 -9.09 4.81
N ILE A 67 -9.66 -9.51 5.90
CA ILE A 67 -8.63 -10.56 5.93
C ILE A 67 -9.14 -11.91 5.39
N SER A 68 -10.45 -12.17 5.48
CA SER A 68 -11.08 -13.35 4.88
C SER A 68 -10.96 -13.41 3.36
N TYR A 69 -10.74 -12.28 2.68
CA TYR A 69 -10.46 -12.23 1.24
C TYR A 69 -8.99 -12.52 0.93
N VAL A 70 -8.48 -13.62 1.48
CA VAL A 70 -7.05 -14.01 1.43
C VAL A 70 -6.52 -14.02 -0.01
N ASN A 71 -7.25 -14.63 -0.94
CA ASN A 71 -6.84 -14.69 -2.35
C ASN A 71 -6.67 -13.30 -2.98
N LYS A 72 -7.50 -12.34 -2.60
CA LYS A 72 -7.42 -10.97 -3.12
C LYS A 72 -6.22 -10.23 -2.53
N ILE A 73 -6.03 -10.32 -1.21
CA ILE A 73 -4.89 -9.71 -0.51
C ILE A 73 -3.57 -10.28 -1.05
N LEU A 74 -3.45 -11.61 -1.14
CA LEU A 74 -2.27 -12.26 -1.70
C LEU A 74 -2.07 -11.90 -3.16
N GLY A 75 -3.12 -11.86 -3.97
CA GLY A 75 -3.04 -11.43 -5.37
C GLY A 75 -2.48 -10.01 -5.52
N ILE A 76 -2.90 -9.08 -4.65
CA ILE A 76 -2.37 -7.70 -4.63
C ILE A 76 -0.88 -7.73 -4.25
N LEU A 77 -0.49 -8.40 -3.17
CA LEU A 77 0.90 -8.50 -2.74
C LEU A 77 1.81 -9.17 -3.77
N CYS A 78 1.37 -10.26 -4.39
CA CYS A 78 2.11 -10.91 -5.47
C CYS A 78 2.27 -9.98 -6.68
N SER A 79 1.27 -9.16 -6.98
CA SER A 79 1.32 -8.22 -8.11
C SER A 79 2.36 -7.11 -7.92
N THR A 80 2.61 -6.69 -6.68
CA THR A 80 3.61 -5.65 -6.40
C THR A 80 5.03 -6.18 -6.55
N ILE A 81 5.27 -7.43 -6.14
CA ILE A 81 6.57 -8.11 -6.25
C ILE A 81 6.86 -8.50 -7.70
N SER A 82 5.87 -9.08 -8.39
CA SER A 82 6.04 -9.58 -9.76
C SER A 82 6.34 -8.47 -10.77
N ARG A 83 5.89 -7.24 -10.47
CA ARG A 83 6.15 -6.07 -11.32
C ARG A 83 7.62 -5.63 -11.30
N THR A 84 8.40 -6.00 -10.27
CA THR A 84 9.86 -5.81 -10.22
C THR A 84 10.61 -6.88 -11.02
N ALA A 85 10.06 -8.09 -11.13
CA ALA A 85 10.71 -9.22 -11.80
C ALA A 85 10.74 -9.13 -13.34
N PHE A 86 10.00 -8.20 -13.96
CA PHE A 86 9.99 -8.05 -15.42
C PHE A 86 11.18 -7.27 -15.99
N LEU A 87 12.11 -6.80 -15.14
CA LEU A 87 13.36 -6.14 -15.54
C LEU A 87 14.59 -7.07 -15.53
N LEU A 88 14.39 -8.39 -15.32
CA LEU A 88 15.46 -9.41 -15.38
C LEU A 88 15.35 -10.32 -16.61
N LYS A 89 14.78 -9.84 -17.72
CA LYS A 89 14.88 -10.49 -19.03
C LYS A 89 15.47 -9.55 -20.05
#